data_AF-A0A0G0JG81-F1
#
_entry.id   AF-A0A0G0JG81-F1
#
_cell.length_a   1.000
_cell.length_b   1.000
_cell.length_c   1.000
_cell.angle_alpha   90.00
_cell.angle_beta   90.00
_cell.angle_gamma   90.00
#
_symmetry.space_group_name_H-M   'P 1'
#
loop_
_entity.id
_entity.type
_entity.pdbx_description
1 polymer ?
#
loop_
_entity_poly.entity_id
_entity_poly.type
_entity_poly.pdbx_seq_one_letter_code
_entity_poly.pdbx_strand_id
1 'polypeptide(L)'
;MELLFKNKVTDNREEFAEKMETISAKLGTIPDWLMFLMDFESAETFSASEENPFGCIGLIQFCPDFSGADYKTINGVQYKMSVIKSMSNVEQLTLVYEYLKLFKGDIQEYYDLYFAILCPDMLGKPDDYSNAGCSRNNLVFDMNSNKSVTVGEVKKFLDERVKNKVPPSYWNLFFKKKEIFCKSIREKSFSGAESSFC
;
A
#
# COMPACT_ATOMS: atom_id res chain seq x y z
N MET A 1 -13.60 0.65 -14.07
CA MET A 1 -13.89 -0.09 -12.82
C MET A 1 -13.95 0.95 -11.73
N GLU A 2 -14.93 0.88 -10.82
CA GLU A 2 -14.98 1.84 -9.70
C GLU A 2 -13.88 1.48 -8.69
N LEU A 3 -13.21 2.50 -8.16
CA LEU A 3 -12.12 2.36 -7.19
C LEU A 3 -12.63 1.66 -5.91
N LEU A 4 -11.94 0.60 -5.48
CA LEU A 4 -12.28 -0.15 -4.27
C LEU A 4 -12.32 0.77 -3.05
N PHE A 5 -13.30 0.56 -2.18
CA PHE A 5 -13.47 1.30 -0.91
C PHE A 5 -13.63 2.82 -1.05
N LYS A 6 -13.83 3.36 -2.26
CA LYS A 6 -14.10 4.78 -2.48
C LYS A 6 -15.23 5.30 -1.59
N ASN A 7 -16.25 4.49 -1.36
CA ASN A 7 -17.38 4.81 -0.49
C ASN A 7 -17.01 5.00 0.99
N LYS A 8 -15.87 4.48 1.46
CA LYS A 8 -15.37 4.67 2.83
C LYS A 8 -14.73 6.04 3.03
N VAL A 9 -14.30 6.72 1.96
CA VAL A 9 -13.85 8.11 2.02
C VAL A 9 -15.09 9.01 2.08
N THR A 10 -15.26 9.77 3.16
CA THR A 10 -16.50 10.52 3.43
C THR A 10 -16.44 11.97 2.95
N ASP A 11 -15.37 12.71 3.29
CA ASP A 11 -15.41 14.18 3.24
C ASP A 11 -15.00 14.76 1.89
N ASN A 12 -14.04 14.13 1.22
CA ASN A 12 -13.44 14.60 -0.04
C ASN A 12 -13.21 13.44 -1.03
N ARG A 13 -14.19 12.53 -1.09
CA ARG A 13 -14.16 11.29 -1.86
C ARG A 13 -13.68 11.45 -3.31
N GLU A 14 -14.25 12.42 -4.03
CA GLU A 14 -13.94 12.59 -5.46
C GLU A 14 -12.53 13.11 -5.68
N GLU A 15 -12.11 14.10 -4.90
CA GLU A 15 -10.75 14.63 -4.93
C GLU A 15 -9.72 13.57 -4.53
N PHE A 16 -10.02 12.77 -3.50
CA PHE A 16 -9.18 11.66 -3.07
C PHE A 16 -9.04 10.60 -4.17
N ALA A 17 -10.14 10.21 -4.84
CA ALA A 17 -10.11 9.24 -5.92
C ALA A 17 -9.32 9.75 -7.13
N GLU A 18 -9.52 11.00 -7.55
CA GLU A 18 -8.77 11.61 -8.66
C GLU A 18 -7.26 11.67 -8.36
N LYS A 19 -6.91 12.09 -7.13
CA LYS A 19 -5.52 12.12 -6.68
C LYS A 19 -4.92 10.72 -6.62
N MET A 20 -5.68 9.73 -6.13
CA MET A 20 -5.27 8.32 -6.06
C MET A 20 -4.93 7.77 -7.46
N GLU A 21 -5.81 7.97 -8.43
CA GLU A 21 -5.58 7.56 -9.82
C GLU A 21 -4.34 8.25 -10.40
N THR A 22 -4.20 9.56 -10.14
CA THR A 22 -3.05 10.34 -10.59
C THR A 22 -1.73 9.82 -10.04
N ILE A 23 -1.62 9.57 -8.73
CA ILE A 23 -0.37 9.08 -8.14
C ILE A 23 -0.08 7.65 -8.57
N SER A 24 -1.11 6.82 -8.72
CA SER A 24 -0.98 5.42 -9.17
C SER A 24 -0.43 5.35 -10.58
N ALA A 25 -0.94 6.18 -11.50
CA ALA A 25 -0.41 6.28 -12.86
C ALA A 25 1.07 6.71 -12.86
N LYS A 26 1.44 7.70 -12.04
CA LYS A 26 2.85 8.14 -11.94
C LYS A 26 3.79 7.08 -11.36
N LEU A 27 3.32 6.31 -10.38
CA LEU A 27 4.07 5.19 -9.79
C LEU A 27 4.10 3.97 -10.70
N GLY A 28 3.16 3.88 -11.65
CA GLY A 28 2.93 2.65 -12.40
C GLY A 28 2.40 1.55 -11.49
N THR A 29 1.45 1.87 -10.61
CA THR A 29 0.78 0.90 -9.73
C THR A 29 -0.71 0.88 -10.02
N ILE A 30 -1.40 -0.17 -9.58
CA ILE A 30 -2.86 -0.25 -9.70
C ILE A 30 -3.49 0.54 -8.53
N PRO A 31 -4.39 1.51 -8.77
CA PRO A 31 -5.04 2.30 -7.71
C PRO A 31 -5.68 1.45 -6.61
N ASP A 32 -6.35 0.37 -7.00
CA ASP A 32 -7.01 -0.54 -6.06
C ASP A 32 -6.04 -1.27 -5.11
N TRP A 33 -4.77 -1.44 -5.50
CA TRP A 33 -3.75 -1.98 -4.59
C TRP A 33 -3.44 -1.00 -3.47
N LEU A 34 -3.31 0.29 -3.80
CA LEU A 34 -3.12 1.35 -2.80
C LEU A 34 -4.35 1.51 -1.93
N MET A 35 -5.55 1.48 -2.50
CA MET A 35 -6.79 1.54 -1.72
C MET A 35 -6.90 0.38 -0.73
N PHE A 36 -6.59 -0.84 -1.17
CA PHE A 36 -6.66 -2.01 -0.30
C PHE A 36 -5.62 -1.96 0.81
N LEU A 37 -4.41 -1.51 0.51
CA LEU A 37 -3.38 -1.30 1.51
C LEU A 37 -3.79 -0.24 2.53
N MET A 38 -4.28 0.92 2.07
CA MET A 38 -4.70 2.00 2.96
C MET A 38 -5.89 1.62 3.83
N ASP A 39 -6.83 0.82 3.31
CA ASP A 39 -7.92 0.25 4.11
C ASP A 39 -7.36 -0.56 5.30
N PHE A 40 -6.28 -1.30 5.12
CA PHE A 40 -5.65 -2.02 6.22
C PHE A 40 -4.89 -1.10 7.18
N GLU A 41 -3.98 -0.28 6.64
CA GLU A 41 -3.04 0.53 7.43
C GLU A 41 -3.75 1.64 8.22
N SER A 42 -4.87 2.18 7.70
CA SER A 42 -5.65 3.23 8.38
C SER A 42 -6.83 2.69 9.19
N ALA A 43 -6.80 1.42 9.62
CA ALA A 43 -7.89 0.80 10.38
C ALA A 43 -9.27 0.94 9.72
N GLU A 44 -9.32 0.84 8.38
CA GLU A 44 -10.52 0.92 7.54
C GLU A 44 -11.21 2.29 7.51
N THR A 45 -10.51 3.35 7.93
CA THR A 45 -11.07 4.71 8.04
C THR A 45 -10.66 5.64 6.90
N PHE A 46 -9.52 5.37 6.24
CA PHE A 46 -8.87 6.32 5.33
C PHE A 46 -8.57 7.69 5.97
N SER A 47 -8.47 7.74 7.31
CA SER A 47 -8.15 8.96 8.05
C SER A 47 -6.63 9.20 8.03
N ALA A 48 -6.27 10.44 7.71
CA ALA A 48 -4.88 10.91 7.69
C ALA A 48 -4.28 11.06 9.10
N SER A 49 -5.14 11.17 10.11
CA SER A 49 -4.73 11.39 11.50
C SER A 49 -4.70 10.13 12.35
N GLU A 50 -5.04 8.95 11.79
CA GLU A 50 -4.95 7.68 12.52
C GLU A 50 -3.53 7.44 12.98
N GLU A 51 -3.35 7.28 14.30
CA GLU A 51 -2.06 7.07 14.92
C GLU A 51 -2.09 5.77 15.72
N ASN A 52 -1.13 4.89 15.44
CA ASN A 52 -0.98 3.67 16.22
C ASN A 52 -0.11 3.91 17.49
N PRO A 53 -0.07 2.98 18.45
CA PRO A 53 0.72 3.13 19.67
C PRO A 53 2.24 3.29 19.47
N PHE A 54 2.76 3.04 18.27
CA PHE A 54 4.16 3.22 17.91
C PHE A 54 4.44 4.61 17.30
N GLY A 55 3.43 5.49 17.22
CA GLY A 55 3.55 6.82 16.65
C GLY A 55 3.56 6.85 15.12
N CYS A 56 3.13 5.77 14.46
CA CYS A 56 2.98 5.76 13.01
C CYS A 56 1.63 6.37 12.61
N ILE A 57 1.63 7.17 11.53
CA ILE A 57 0.50 8.09 11.24
C ILE A 57 -0.04 7.92 9.82
N GLY A 58 -1.36 7.92 9.70
CA GLY A 58 -2.10 8.19 8.48
C GLY A 58 -2.24 7.01 7.52
N LEU A 59 -2.43 7.34 6.24
CA LEU A 59 -2.93 6.42 5.21
C LEU A 59 -2.12 5.14 5.03
N ILE A 60 -0.79 5.23 5.19
CA ILE A 60 0.14 4.10 5.09
C ILE A 60 0.95 3.89 6.37
N GLN A 61 0.50 4.48 7.48
CA GLN A 61 1.18 4.42 8.78
C GLN A 61 2.64 4.87 8.70
N PHE A 62 2.89 6.11 8.29
CA PHE A 62 4.23 6.70 8.29
C PHE A 62 4.82 6.64 9.71
N CYS A 63 5.77 5.74 9.94
CA CYS A 63 6.46 5.62 11.22
C CYS A 63 7.64 6.59 11.32
N PRO A 64 8.00 7.08 12.52
CA PRO A 64 9.23 7.82 12.74
C PRO A 64 10.46 7.04 12.27
N ASP A 65 11.55 7.72 11.90
CA ASP A 65 12.76 7.05 11.36
C ASP A 65 13.39 6.06 12.36
N PHE A 66 13.20 6.28 13.66
CA PHE A 66 13.56 5.37 14.74
C PHE A 66 12.70 5.63 15.97
N SER A 67 12.72 4.69 16.92
CA SER A 67 11.96 4.80 18.17
C SER A 67 12.28 6.09 18.92
N GLY A 68 11.27 6.92 19.16
CA GLY A 68 11.40 8.21 19.85
C GLY A 68 11.72 9.41 18.95
N ALA A 69 11.92 9.24 17.64
CA ALA A 69 12.03 10.37 16.72
C ALA A 69 10.68 11.10 16.57
N ASP A 70 10.73 12.43 16.38
CA ASP A 70 9.57 13.27 16.10
C ASP A 70 9.43 13.61 14.60
N TYR A 71 10.16 12.88 13.75
CA TYR A 71 10.16 13.07 12.30
C TYR A 71 10.28 11.76 11.51
N LYS A 72 9.90 11.84 10.24
CA LYS A 72 10.08 10.81 9.21
C LYS A 72 10.78 11.43 7.99
N THR A 73 11.84 10.79 7.50
CA THR A 73 12.50 11.17 6.26
C THR A 73 11.85 10.48 5.07
N ILE A 74 11.41 11.27 4.10
CA ILE A 74 10.77 10.79 2.87
C ILE A 74 11.47 11.46 1.70
N ASN A 75 12.07 10.65 0.82
CA ASN A 75 12.81 11.14 -0.35
C ASN A 75 13.85 12.24 0.00
N GLY A 76 14.59 12.04 1.09
CA GLY A 76 15.63 12.97 1.57
C GLY A 76 15.12 14.21 2.31
N VAL A 77 13.80 14.35 2.51
CA VAL A 77 13.19 15.47 3.22
C VAL A 77 12.63 14.99 4.56
N GLN A 78 12.94 15.70 5.65
CA GLN A 78 12.40 15.42 6.97
C GLN A 78 11.06 16.11 7.19
N TYR A 79 10.06 15.33 7.59
CA TYR A 79 8.74 15.81 7.97
C TYR A 79 8.51 15.52 9.44
N LYS A 80 8.13 16.54 10.22
CA LYS A 80 7.70 16.33 11.60
C LYS A 80 6.46 15.44 11.63
N MET A 81 6.38 14.52 12.57
CA MET A 81 5.21 13.66 12.75
C MET A 81 3.93 14.47 12.98
N SER A 82 4.03 15.58 13.72
CA SER A 82 2.91 16.50 13.93
C SER A 82 2.41 17.16 12.64
N VAL A 83 3.32 17.43 11.69
CA VAL A 83 2.96 17.98 10.37
C VAL A 83 2.26 16.92 9.53
N ILE A 84 2.79 15.69 9.50
CA ILE A 84 2.15 14.55 8.82
C ILE A 84 0.73 14.33 9.36
N LYS A 85 0.56 14.39 10.69
CA LYS A 85 -0.76 14.21 11.35
C LYS A 85 -1.77 15.30 11.01
N SER A 86 -1.30 16.53 10.77
CA SER A 86 -2.17 17.67 10.42
C SER A 86 -2.57 17.70 8.94
N MET A 87 -1.95 16.88 8.09
CA MET A 87 -2.32 16.81 6.68
C MET A 87 -3.72 16.21 6.52
N SER A 88 -4.46 16.71 5.53
CA SER A 88 -5.59 16.00 4.97
C SER A 88 -5.15 14.68 4.30
N ASN A 89 -6.10 13.78 4.08
CA ASN A 89 -5.84 12.54 3.34
C ASN A 89 -5.33 12.82 1.90
N VAL A 90 -5.83 13.84 1.21
CA VAL A 90 -5.37 14.24 -0.14
C VAL A 90 -3.95 14.80 -0.11
N GLU A 91 -3.59 15.58 0.90
CA GLU A 91 -2.21 16.03 1.11
C GLU A 91 -1.28 14.84 1.39
N GLN A 92 -1.70 13.90 2.24
CA GLN A 92 -0.95 12.68 2.49
C GLN A 92 -0.78 11.82 1.23
N LEU A 93 -1.70 11.81 0.28
CA LEU A 93 -1.48 11.11 -1.00
C LEU A 93 -0.27 11.67 -1.78
N THR A 94 0.05 12.95 -1.62
CA THR A 94 1.30 13.51 -2.17
C THR A 94 2.51 12.93 -1.45
N LEU A 95 2.44 12.77 -0.13
CA LEU A 95 3.52 12.18 0.67
C LEU A 95 3.70 10.68 0.40
N VAL A 96 2.60 9.96 0.19
CA VAL A 96 2.59 8.55 -0.23
C VAL A 96 3.29 8.39 -1.57
N TYR A 97 3.00 9.27 -2.54
CA TYR A 97 3.72 9.30 -3.81
C TYR A 97 5.22 9.54 -3.62
N GLU A 98 5.60 10.54 -2.82
CA GLU A 98 7.01 10.86 -2.54
C GLU A 98 7.76 9.71 -1.86
N TYR A 99 7.08 8.93 -1.02
CA TYR A 99 7.63 7.73 -0.41
C TYR A 99 7.78 6.58 -1.41
N LEU A 100 6.69 6.24 -2.12
CA LEU A 100 6.65 5.05 -2.97
C LEU A 100 7.44 5.21 -4.27
N LYS A 101 7.70 6.43 -4.75
CA LYS A 101 8.48 6.63 -5.97
C LYS A 101 9.92 6.14 -5.86
N LEU A 102 10.45 5.95 -4.64
CA LEU A 102 11.76 5.35 -4.40
C LEU A 102 11.81 3.86 -4.79
N PHE A 103 10.66 3.20 -4.77
CA PHE A 103 10.48 1.79 -5.13
C PHE A 103 9.87 1.64 -6.54
N LYS A 104 9.77 2.75 -7.29
CA LYS A 104 9.23 2.74 -8.64
C LYS A 104 10.13 1.88 -9.54
N GLY A 105 9.52 0.88 -10.17
CA GLY A 105 10.23 -0.10 -11.00
C GLY A 105 10.42 -1.44 -10.30
N ASP A 106 10.46 -1.46 -8.97
CA ASP A 106 10.53 -2.70 -8.17
C ASP A 106 9.14 -3.27 -7.87
N ILE A 107 8.09 -2.44 -7.93
CA ILE A 107 6.70 -2.86 -7.71
C ILE A 107 6.13 -3.53 -8.97
N GLN A 108 6.07 -4.87 -8.98
CA GLN A 108 5.59 -5.68 -10.12
C GLN A 108 4.28 -6.42 -9.81
N GLU A 109 4.02 -6.67 -8.53
CA GLU A 109 2.79 -7.28 -8.02
C GLU A 109 2.30 -6.59 -6.74
N TYR A 110 1.07 -6.92 -6.34
CA TYR A 110 0.44 -6.35 -5.15
C TYR A 110 1.30 -6.53 -3.88
N TYR A 111 1.98 -7.67 -3.76
CA TYR A 111 2.84 -7.96 -2.61
C TYR A 111 4.06 -7.03 -2.54
N ASP A 112 4.67 -6.68 -3.67
CA ASP A 112 5.83 -5.77 -3.70
C ASP A 112 5.45 -4.39 -3.15
N LEU A 113 4.26 -3.90 -3.51
CA LEU A 113 3.73 -2.64 -2.97
C LEU A 113 3.59 -2.71 -1.45
N TYR A 114 3.07 -3.83 -0.92
CA TYR A 114 2.92 -4.01 0.51
C TYR A 114 4.29 -4.07 1.21
N PHE A 115 5.26 -4.79 0.64
CA PHE A 115 6.62 -4.87 1.20
C PHE A 115 7.36 -3.53 1.15
N ALA A 116 7.14 -2.69 0.13
CA ALA A 116 7.73 -1.35 0.08
C ALA A 116 7.37 -0.48 1.32
N ILE A 117 6.25 -0.77 1.97
CA ILE A 117 5.78 -0.07 3.18
C ILE A 117 6.11 -0.86 4.43
N LEU A 118 5.77 -2.16 4.46
CA LEU A 118 5.96 -3.02 5.63
C LEU A 118 7.44 -3.22 5.98
N CYS A 119 8.25 -3.58 4.98
CA CYS A 119 9.65 -3.95 5.13
C CYS A 119 10.33 -4.01 3.75
N PRO A 120 10.98 -2.92 3.31
CA PRO A 120 11.68 -2.88 2.03
C PRO A 120 12.75 -3.97 1.85
N ASP A 121 13.39 -4.43 2.94
CA ASP A 121 14.40 -5.50 2.90
C ASP A 121 13.85 -6.87 2.45
N MET A 122 12.54 -7.06 2.49
CA MET A 122 11.84 -8.27 2.05
C MET A 122 11.28 -8.16 0.62
N LEU A 123 11.35 -6.98 0.00
CA LEU A 123 10.86 -6.76 -1.36
C LEU A 123 11.61 -7.63 -2.38
N GLY A 124 10.87 -8.31 -3.25
CA GLY A 124 11.42 -9.16 -4.33
C GLY A 124 12.16 -10.41 -3.84
N LYS A 125 12.09 -10.74 -2.55
CA LYS A 125 12.72 -11.92 -1.96
C LYS A 125 11.85 -13.17 -2.13
N PRO A 126 12.45 -14.38 -2.12
CA PRO A 126 11.69 -15.64 -2.20
C PRO A 126 10.84 -15.85 -0.94
N ASP A 127 9.82 -16.70 -1.06
CA ASP A 127 8.81 -16.90 -0.01
C ASP A 127 9.38 -17.43 1.33
N ASP A 128 10.51 -18.14 1.30
CA ASP A 128 11.19 -18.67 2.49
C ASP A 128 12.12 -17.66 3.17
N TYR A 129 12.34 -16.49 2.56
CA TYR A 129 13.19 -15.46 3.14
C TYR A 129 12.53 -14.78 4.34
N SER A 130 13.30 -14.55 5.40
CA SER A 130 12.93 -13.72 6.55
C SER A 130 14.03 -12.71 6.88
N ASN A 131 13.62 -11.58 7.48
CA ASN A 131 14.54 -10.57 8.01
C ASN A 131 14.20 -10.33 9.48
N ALA A 132 15.15 -10.57 10.38
CA ALA A 132 14.93 -10.48 11.81
C ALA A 132 14.53 -9.07 12.29
N GLY A 133 15.02 -8.01 11.64
CA GLY A 133 14.62 -6.64 11.93
C GLY A 133 13.14 -6.41 11.60
N CYS A 134 12.73 -6.89 10.44
CA CYS A 134 11.34 -6.80 10.00
C CYS A 134 10.41 -7.70 10.81
N SER A 135 10.80 -8.92 11.16
CA SER A 135 9.95 -9.84 11.92
C SER A 135 9.58 -9.30 13.31
N ARG A 136 10.52 -8.66 14.01
CA ARG A 136 10.32 -8.19 15.39
C ARG A 136 9.11 -7.28 15.57
N ASN A 137 8.83 -6.44 14.58
CA ASN A 137 7.73 -5.47 14.64
C ASN A 137 6.45 -5.95 13.93
N ASN A 138 6.52 -7.11 13.25
CA ASN A 138 5.49 -7.57 12.34
C ASN A 138 4.97 -8.99 12.67
N LEU A 139 5.02 -9.38 13.95
CA LEU A 139 4.60 -10.72 14.40
C LEU A 139 3.11 -11.04 14.17
N VAL A 140 2.29 -10.06 13.76
CA VAL A 140 0.91 -10.31 13.30
C VAL A 140 0.87 -11.26 12.09
N PHE A 141 1.95 -11.33 11.29
CA PHE A 141 2.06 -12.25 10.16
C PHE A 141 2.73 -13.58 10.53
N ASP A 142 3.18 -13.79 11.76
CA ASP A 142 3.82 -15.04 12.20
C ASP A 142 2.77 -16.14 12.41
N MET A 143 2.45 -16.87 11.33
CA MET A 143 1.36 -17.84 11.32
C MET A 143 1.67 -19.13 12.09
N ASN A 144 2.95 -19.43 12.30
CA ASN A 144 3.39 -20.66 12.98
C ASN A 144 3.98 -20.40 14.38
N SER A 145 4.02 -19.14 14.83
CA SER A 145 4.50 -18.70 16.15
C SER A 145 5.97 -19.02 16.42
N ASN A 146 6.82 -19.04 15.38
CA ASN A 146 8.27 -19.30 15.52
C ASN A 146 9.12 -18.03 15.72
N LYS A 147 8.48 -16.86 15.80
CA LYS A 147 9.09 -15.51 15.93
C LYS A 147 9.89 -15.05 14.72
N SER A 148 9.68 -15.68 13.56
CA SER A 148 10.30 -15.33 12.27
C SER A 148 9.20 -15.21 11.21
N VAL A 149 9.01 -14.00 10.72
CA VAL A 149 8.04 -13.69 9.66
C VAL A 149 8.72 -13.84 8.31
N THR A 150 8.21 -14.76 7.50
CA THR A 150 8.67 -15.00 6.13
C THR A 150 7.87 -14.18 5.10
N VAL A 151 8.45 -14.01 3.91
CA VAL A 151 7.74 -13.41 2.77
C VAL A 151 6.45 -14.18 2.46
N GLY A 152 6.50 -15.51 2.47
CA GLY A 152 5.37 -16.38 2.16
C GLY A 152 4.22 -16.24 3.17
N GLU A 153 4.53 -16.06 4.45
CA GLU A 153 3.52 -15.82 5.49
C GLU A 153 2.79 -14.48 5.31
N VAL A 154 3.54 -13.42 5.01
CA VAL A 154 2.94 -12.11 4.69
C VAL A 154 2.04 -12.24 3.46
N LYS A 155 2.52 -12.88 2.37
CA LYS A 155 1.70 -13.11 1.16
C LYS A 155 0.43 -13.88 1.46
N LYS A 156 0.52 -14.96 2.24
CA LYS A 156 -0.65 -15.77 2.64
C LYS A 156 -1.66 -14.97 3.46
N PHE A 157 -1.19 -14.17 4.41
CA PHE A 157 -2.06 -13.27 5.17
C PHE A 157 -2.79 -12.28 4.25
N LEU A 158 -2.06 -11.68 3.30
CA LEU A 158 -2.64 -10.74 2.34
C LEU A 158 -3.67 -11.42 1.42
N ASP A 159 -3.41 -12.65 0.98
CA ASP A 159 -4.37 -13.45 0.20
C ASP A 159 -5.67 -13.70 0.96
N GLU A 160 -5.57 -14.11 2.22
CA GLU A 160 -6.73 -14.33 3.09
C GLU A 160 -7.51 -13.02 3.30
N ARG A 161 -6.80 -11.91 3.51
CA ARG A 161 -7.43 -10.59 3.63
C ARG A 161 -8.17 -10.19 2.35
N VAL A 162 -7.56 -10.36 1.18
CA VAL A 162 -8.20 -10.04 -0.12
C VAL A 162 -9.45 -10.89 -0.30
N LYS A 163 -9.36 -12.21 -0.08
CA LYS A 163 -10.51 -13.12 -0.22
C LYS A 163 -11.67 -12.77 0.71
N ASN A 164 -11.39 -12.25 1.90
CA ASN A 164 -12.39 -11.89 2.90
C ASN A 164 -13.02 -10.51 2.65
N LYS A 165 -12.29 -9.56 2.05
CA LYS A 165 -12.72 -8.15 1.90
C LYS A 165 -13.22 -7.81 0.50
N VAL A 166 -12.81 -8.57 -0.52
CA VAL A 166 -13.01 -8.20 -1.92
C VAL A 166 -13.71 -9.34 -2.67
N PRO A 167 -14.77 -9.04 -3.47
CA PRO A 167 -15.50 -10.07 -4.22
C PRO A 167 -14.59 -10.86 -5.17
N PRO A 168 -14.88 -12.16 -5.42
CA PRO A 168 -14.09 -13.00 -6.31
C PRO A 168 -13.84 -12.44 -7.71
N SER A 169 -14.75 -11.60 -8.23
CA SER A 169 -14.60 -10.92 -9.53
C SER A 169 -13.38 -10.00 -9.61
N TYR A 170 -12.86 -9.52 -8.48
CA TYR A 170 -11.70 -8.64 -8.39
C TYR A 170 -10.41 -9.41 -8.08
N TRP A 171 -10.42 -10.70 -7.75
CA TRP A 171 -9.21 -11.43 -7.32
C TRP A 171 -8.10 -11.45 -8.37
N ASN A 172 -8.46 -11.47 -9.66
CA ASN A 172 -7.50 -11.37 -10.76
C ASN A 172 -6.69 -10.06 -10.76
N LEU A 173 -7.18 -9.02 -10.07
CA LEU A 173 -6.47 -7.76 -9.87
C LEU A 173 -5.27 -7.91 -8.93
N PHE A 174 -5.39 -8.80 -7.93
CA PHE A 174 -4.40 -8.97 -6.87
C PHE A 174 -3.46 -10.15 -7.12
N PHE A 175 -3.97 -11.26 -7.66
CA PHE A 175 -3.24 -12.52 -7.79
C PHE A 175 -2.62 -12.74 -9.18
N LYS A 176 -2.63 -11.73 -10.05
CA LYS A 176 -1.90 -11.73 -11.31
C LYS A 176 -0.80 -10.69 -11.27
N LYS A 177 0.35 -11.00 -11.88
CA LYS A 177 1.39 -10.00 -12.15
C LYS A 177 0.79 -8.83 -12.94
N LYS A 178 1.28 -7.62 -12.64
CA LYS A 178 0.78 -6.37 -13.25
C LYS A 178 0.72 -6.45 -14.77
N GLU A 179 1.77 -6.96 -15.41
CA GLU A 179 1.84 -7.07 -16.88
C GLU A 179 0.70 -7.93 -17.45
N ILE A 180 0.42 -9.08 -16.83
CA ILE A 180 -0.64 -9.99 -17.27
C ILE A 180 -2.01 -9.34 -17.07
N PHE A 181 -2.21 -8.64 -15.94
CA PHE A 181 -3.43 -7.89 -15.70
C PHE A 181 -3.62 -6.79 -16.76
N CYS A 182 -2.61 -5.94 -16.96
CA CYS A 182 -2.65 -4.85 -17.94
C CYS A 182 -2.89 -5.34 -19.36
N LYS A 183 -2.23 -6.43 -19.78
CA LYS A 183 -2.48 -7.08 -21.07
C LYS A 183 -3.93 -7.54 -21.20
N SER A 184 -4.49 -8.16 -20.15
CA SER A 184 -5.88 -8.63 -20.16
C SER A 184 -6.92 -7.51 -20.23
N ILE A 185 -6.59 -6.31 -19.74
CA ILE A 185 -7.44 -5.11 -19.88
C ILE A 185 -7.36 -4.61 -21.33
N ARG A 186 -6.14 -4.44 -21.87
CA ARG A 186 -5.91 -3.96 -23.25
C ARG A 186 -6.60 -4.83 -24.30
N GLU A 187 -6.58 -6.16 -24.11
CA GLU A 187 -7.25 -7.12 -25.01
C GLU A 187 -8.78 -7.06 -24.94
N LYS A 188 -9.35 -6.65 -23.81
CA LYS A 188 -10.81 -6.48 -23.63
C LYS A 188 -11.30 -5.11 -24.11
N SER A 189 -10.47 -4.08 -24.04
CA SER A 189 -10.77 -2.73 -24.52
C SER A 189 -10.60 -2.63 -26.04
N PHE A 190 -11.51 -3.22 -26.80
CA PHE A 190 -11.64 -2.98 -28.26
C PHE A 190 -12.16 -1.56 -28.61
N SER A 191 -12.13 -0.62 -27.67
CA SER A 191 -12.71 0.73 -27.81
C SER A 191 -11.88 1.86 -27.18
N GLY A 192 -10.54 1.78 -27.24
CA GLY A 192 -9.68 2.97 -27.16
C GLY A 192 -9.55 3.71 -25.83
N ALA A 193 -9.91 3.12 -24.70
CA ALA A 193 -9.58 3.67 -23.38
C ALA A 193 -8.46 2.83 -22.74
N GLU A 194 -7.21 3.24 -22.92
CA GLU A 194 -6.09 2.74 -22.12
C GLU A 194 -6.30 3.19 -20.67
N SER A 195 -6.34 2.25 -19.70
CA SER A 195 -6.38 2.66 -18.29
C SER A 195 -4.99 3.20 -17.94
N SER A 196 -4.88 4.47 -17.54
CA SER A 196 -3.63 5.24 -17.40
C SER A 196 -2.49 4.65 -16.53
N PHE A 197 -2.74 3.57 -15.80
CA PHE A 197 -1.76 2.81 -15.00
C PHE A 197 -1.28 1.50 -15.66
N CYS A 198 -1.95 1.14 -16.76
CA CYS A 198 -1.60 0.18 -17.78
C CYS A 198 -1.52 0.94 -19.13
#